data_AF-A0A0B1SNQ7-F1
#
_entry.id   AF-A0A0B1SNQ7-F1
#
_cell.length_a   1.000
_cell.length_b   1.000
_cell.length_c   1.000
_cell.angle_alpha   90.00
_cell.angle_beta   90.00
_cell.angle_gamma   90.00
#
_symmetry.space_group_name_H-M   'P 1'
#
loop_
_entity.id
_entity.type
_entity.pdbx_description
1 polymer ?
#
loop_
_entity_poly.entity_id
_entity_poly.type
_entity_poly.pdbx_seq_one_letter_code
_entity_poly.pdbx_strand_id
1 'polypeptide(L)'
;LQKSYSLQFNHLLKIFTIKDPCEVLVPSIFCFIFRLPAFTCLLIYTAIHLSMVIERAIALRNLSTYESSSALTGLGLGLFSFAFACGLSTYCLKNYNLTGKMIYCAATTNNTLREISLVGYSSVVLEAFTIILFWHIYRLSLKKR
;
A
#
# COMPACT_ATOMS: atom_id res chain seq x y z
N LEU A 1 5.28 -14.07 -11.71
CA LEU A 1 5.21 -14.79 -10.40
C LEU A 1 6.24 -15.92 -10.29
N GLN A 2 6.26 -16.94 -11.18
CA GLN A 2 7.21 -18.07 -11.12
C GLN A 2 8.71 -17.68 -11.07
N LYS A 3 9.14 -16.66 -11.84
CA LYS A 3 10.53 -16.14 -11.82
C LYS A 3 10.94 -15.48 -10.49
N SER A 4 9.98 -15.04 -9.68
CA SER A 4 10.25 -14.34 -8.41
C SER A 4 10.62 -15.33 -7.29
N TYR A 5 10.03 -16.53 -7.28
CA TYR A 5 10.27 -17.54 -6.25
C TYR A 5 11.65 -18.22 -6.39
N SER A 6 12.07 -18.54 -7.61
CA SER A 6 13.42 -19.09 -7.85
C SER A 6 14.53 -18.12 -7.46
N LEU A 7 14.28 -16.81 -7.51
CA LEU A 7 15.26 -15.80 -7.11
C LEU A 7 15.41 -15.72 -5.59
N GLN A 8 14.31 -15.82 -4.83
CA GLN A 8 14.36 -15.83 -3.35
C GLN A 8 15.07 -17.05 -2.80
N PHE A 9 14.87 -18.22 -3.40
CA PHE A 9 15.54 -19.46 -2.97
C PHE A 9 17.07 -19.41 -3.21
N ASN A 10 17.50 -18.89 -4.37
CA ASN A 10 18.92 -18.72 -4.67
C ASN A 10 19.58 -17.63 -3.80
N HIS A 11 18.83 -16.61 -3.37
CA HIS A 11 19.32 -15.59 -2.46
C HIS A 11 19.46 -16.11 -1.02
N LEU A 12 18.54 -16.98 -0.57
CA LEU A 12 18.62 -17.68 0.70
C LEU A 12 19.81 -18.66 0.72
N LEU A 13 20.01 -19.43 -0.35
CA LEU A 13 21.16 -20.33 -0.47
C LEU A 13 22.50 -19.57 -0.46
N LYS A 14 22.59 -18.40 -1.10
CA LYS A 14 23.77 -17.54 -1.01
C LYS A 14 23.99 -17.02 0.41
N ILE A 15 22.95 -16.59 1.12
CA ILE A 15 23.04 -16.12 2.51
C ILE A 15 23.56 -17.22 3.45
N PHE A 16 23.14 -18.47 3.26
CA PHE A 16 23.59 -19.59 4.10
C PHE A 16 24.98 -20.13 3.74
N THR A 17 25.52 -19.80 2.57
CA THR A 17 26.78 -20.39 2.06
C THR A 17 27.97 -19.41 2.10
N ILE A 18 27.76 -18.13 2.41
CA ILE A 18 28.83 -17.11 2.41
C ILE A 18 29.47 -16.98 3.80
N LYS A 19 30.80 -17.13 3.86
CA LYS A 19 31.61 -16.99 5.09
C LYS A 19 32.02 -15.56 5.43
N ASP A 20 31.94 -14.63 4.48
CA ASP A 20 32.34 -13.22 4.65
C ASP A 20 31.15 -12.25 4.52
N PRO A 21 30.80 -11.46 5.56
CA PRO A 21 29.65 -10.56 5.56
C PRO A 21 29.79 -9.39 4.57
N CYS A 22 31.00 -9.16 4.05
CA CYS A 22 31.32 -8.07 3.12
C CYS A 22 30.93 -8.37 1.66
N GLU A 23 30.73 -9.64 1.28
CA GLU A 23 30.32 -10.02 -0.09
C GLU A 23 28.79 -10.07 -0.29
N VAL A 24 28.01 -9.93 0.79
CA VAL A 24 26.54 -9.99 0.76
C VAL A 24 25.90 -8.60 0.63
N LEU A 25 26.69 -7.59 0.29
CA LEU A 25 26.23 -6.21 0.18
C LEU A 25 25.32 -6.05 -1.04
N VAL A 26 24.02 -6.15 -0.81
CA VAL A 26 23.01 -5.94 -1.86
C VAL A 26 22.81 -4.43 -2.03
N PRO A 27 22.82 -3.90 -3.26
CA PRO A 27 22.50 -2.50 -3.50
C PRO A 27 21.06 -2.22 -3.04
N SER A 28 20.87 -1.16 -2.24
CA SER A 28 19.56 -0.79 -1.67
C SER A 28 18.47 -0.59 -2.73
N ILE A 29 18.86 -0.24 -3.96
CA ILE A 29 17.95 -0.07 -5.10
C ILE A 29 17.25 -1.37 -5.48
N PHE A 30 17.95 -2.51 -5.38
CA PHE A 30 17.41 -3.81 -5.74
C PHE A 30 16.34 -4.27 -4.75
N CYS A 31 16.62 -4.10 -3.45
CA CYS A 31 15.65 -4.35 -2.39
C CYS A 31 14.42 -3.43 -2.51
N PHE A 32 14.63 -2.16 -2.84
CA PHE A 32 13.56 -1.18 -3.00
C PHE A 32 12.64 -1.55 -4.16
N ILE A 33 13.18 -1.87 -5.33
CA ILE A 33 12.39 -2.30 -6.51
C ILE A 33 11.58 -3.57 -6.21
N PHE A 34 12.13 -4.51 -5.44
CA PHE A 34 11.42 -5.73 -5.10
C PHE A 34 10.29 -5.50 -4.09
N ARG A 35 10.46 -4.53 -3.18
CA ARG A 35 9.48 -4.20 -2.12
C ARG A 35 8.40 -3.23 -2.59
N LEU A 36 8.73 -2.34 -3.52
CA LEU A 36 7.82 -1.34 -4.08
C LEU A 36 6.46 -1.93 -4.49
N PRO A 37 6.37 -3.05 -5.25
CA PRO A 37 5.09 -3.62 -5.66
C PRO A 37 4.19 -4.04 -4.48
N ALA A 38 4.78 -4.63 -3.44
CA ALA A 38 4.02 -5.02 -2.25
C ALA A 38 3.52 -3.79 -1.49
N PHE A 39 4.37 -2.77 -1.36
CA PHE A 39 4.01 -1.52 -0.68
C PHE A 39 2.94 -0.72 -1.44
N THR A 40 3.10 -0.56 -2.75
CA THR A 40 2.12 0.13 -3.59
C THR A 40 0.79 -0.60 -3.58
N CYS A 41 0.79 -1.93 -3.60
CA CYS A 41 -0.43 -2.74 -3.50
C CYS A 41 -1.17 -2.49 -2.18
N LEU A 42 -0.47 -2.45 -1.05
CA LEU A 42 -1.07 -2.13 0.25
C LEU A 42 -1.68 -0.72 0.28
N LEU A 43 -1.00 0.27 -0.29
CA LEU A 43 -1.53 1.63 -0.37
C LEU A 43 -2.78 1.70 -1.24
N ILE A 44 -2.76 1.06 -2.41
CA ILE A 44 -3.92 0.95 -3.31
C ILE A 44 -5.08 0.28 -2.58
N TYR A 45 -4.83 -0.81 -1.86
CA TYR A 45 -5.84 -1.53 -1.10
C TYR A 45 -6.53 -0.63 -0.07
N THR A 46 -5.75 0.10 0.73
CA THR A 46 -6.29 1.04 1.73
C THR A 46 -7.11 2.17 1.10
N ALA A 47 -6.67 2.69 -0.05
CA ALA A 47 -7.40 3.73 -0.77
C ALA A 47 -8.71 3.21 -1.36
N ILE A 48 -8.71 1.99 -1.94
CA ILE A 48 -9.91 1.35 -2.49
C ILE A 48 -10.94 1.09 -1.40
N HIS A 49 -10.52 0.60 -0.23
CA HIS A 49 -11.42 0.40 0.90
C HIS A 49 -12.14 1.68 1.30
N LEU A 50 -11.40 2.78 1.44
CA LEU A 50 -11.99 4.08 1.74
C LEU A 50 -12.97 4.53 0.64
N SER A 51 -12.58 4.41 -0.64
CA SER A 51 -13.44 4.73 -1.79
C SER A 51 -14.74 3.92 -1.78
N MET A 52 -14.67 2.62 -1.49
CA MET A 52 -15.84 1.75 -1.45
C MET A 52 -16.81 2.20 -0.34
N VAL A 53 -16.29 2.54 0.84
CA VAL A 53 -17.13 3.01 1.95
C VAL A 53 -17.79 4.36 1.61
N ILE A 54 -17.06 5.28 0.97
CA ILE A 54 -17.60 6.56 0.50
C ILE A 54 -18.69 6.34 -0.55
N GLU A 55 -18.47 5.46 -1.52
CA GLU A 55 -19.44 5.12 -2.54
C GLU A 55 -20.74 4.58 -1.91
N ARG A 56 -20.62 3.66 -0.94
CA ARG A 56 -21.78 3.15 -0.18
C ARG A 56 -22.48 4.24 0.62
N ALA A 57 -21.75 5.21 1.17
CA ALA A 57 -22.34 6.36 1.85
C ALA A 57 -23.17 7.25 0.91
N ILE A 58 -22.63 7.51 -0.28
CA ILE A 58 -23.30 8.30 -1.33
C ILE A 58 -24.55 7.58 -1.83
N ALA A 59 -24.44 6.27 -2.10
CA ALA A 59 -25.56 5.45 -2.54
C ALA A 59 -26.70 5.43 -1.50
N LEU A 60 -26.39 5.36 -0.21
CA LEU A 60 -27.39 5.37 0.86
C LEU A 60 -28.11 6.73 0.99
N ARG A 61 -27.40 7.84 0.73
CA ARG A 61 -27.97 9.19 0.76
C ARG A 61 -28.83 9.47 -0.47
N ASN A 62 -28.33 9.16 -1.67
CA ASN A 62 -28.94 9.54 -2.95
C ASN A 62 -29.53 8.35 -3.71
N LEU A 63 -30.32 7.53 -3.01
CA LEU A 63 -30.81 6.25 -3.52
C LEU A 63 -31.60 6.39 -4.84
N SER A 64 -32.38 7.47 -4.99
CA SER A 64 -33.19 7.73 -6.20
C SER A 64 -32.39 8.19 -7.42
N THR A 65 -31.19 8.74 -7.24
CA THR A 65 -30.38 9.33 -8.33
C THR A 65 -29.14 8.47 -8.63
N TYR A 66 -28.74 7.63 -7.68
CA TYR A 66 -27.55 6.80 -7.79
C TYR A 66 -27.70 5.70 -8.87
N GLU A 67 -28.89 5.14 -9.07
CA GLU A 67 -29.13 4.12 -10.11
C GLU A 67 -28.77 4.59 -11.53
N SER A 68 -28.87 5.89 -11.82
CA SER A 68 -28.55 6.46 -13.13
C SER A 68 -27.08 6.88 -13.30
N SER A 69 -26.28 7.00 -12.23
CA SER A 69 -24.96 7.66 -12.26
C SER A 69 -23.83 6.88 -11.55
N SER A 70 -24.09 5.60 -11.22
CA SER A 70 -23.20 4.77 -10.40
C SER A 70 -21.82 4.50 -11.04
N ALA A 71 -21.76 4.27 -12.35
CA ALA A 71 -20.51 3.88 -13.02
C ALA A 71 -19.47 5.03 -13.08
N LEU A 72 -19.90 6.26 -13.30
CA LEU A 72 -19.00 7.41 -13.45
C LEU A 72 -18.42 7.84 -12.10
N THR A 73 -19.22 7.78 -11.03
CA THR A 73 -18.78 8.11 -9.67
C THR A 73 -17.80 7.07 -9.13
N GLY A 74 -18.06 5.76 -9.36
CA GLY A 74 -17.13 4.70 -9.03
C GLY A 74 -15.79 4.80 -9.78
N LEU A 75 -15.84 5.10 -11.09
CA LEU A 75 -14.63 5.31 -11.90
C LEU A 75 -13.79 6.49 -11.39
N GLY A 76 -14.43 7.62 -11.05
CA GLY A 76 -13.74 8.79 -10.51
C GLY A 76 -13.03 8.51 -9.19
N LEU A 77 -13.70 7.79 -8.28
CA LEU A 77 -13.11 7.37 -7.00
C LEU A 77 -11.95 6.38 -7.19
N GLY A 78 -12.07 5.43 -8.11
CA GLY A 78 -11.00 4.49 -8.43
C GLY A 78 -9.75 5.17 -9.01
N LEU A 79 -9.94 6.10 -9.94
CA LEU A 79 -8.84 6.89 -10.51
C LEU A 79 -8.16 7.77 -9.44
N PHE A 80 -8.94 8.38 -8.55
CA PHE A 80 -8.40 9.15 -7.43
C PHE A 80 -7.54 8.28 -6.51
N SER A 81 -8.02 7.09 -6.14
CA SER A 81 -7.28 6.16 -5.28
C SER A 81 -5.99 5.65 -5.93
N PHE A 82 -6.02 5.40 -7.24
CA PHE A 82 -4.82 5.03 -7.99
C PHE A 82 -3.80 6.19 -8.04
N ALA A 83 -4.25 7.40 -8.35
CA ALA A 83 -3.39 8.59 -8.39
C ALA A 83 -2.76 8.89 -7.03
N PHE A 84 -3.55 8.76 -5.94
CA PHE A 84 -3.07 8.93 -4.57
C PHE A 84 -1.98 7.91 -4.21
N ALA A 85 -2.18 6.63 -4.54
CA ALA A 85 -1.18 5.59 -4.29
C ALA A 85 0.10 5.79 -5.10
N CYS A 86 0.00 6.18 -6.38
CA CYS A 86 1.15 6.54 -7.20
C CYS A 86 1.90 7.77 -6.63
N GLY A 87 1.17 8.78 -6.17
CA GLY A 87 1.72 9.98 -5.54
C GLY A 87 2.52 9.65 -4.27
N LEU A 88 1.96 8.86 -3.35
CA LEU A 88 2.69 8.43 -2.15
C LEU A 88 3.91 7.57 -2.49
N SER A 89 3.79 6.68 -3.46
CA SER A 89 4.88 5.79 -3.85
C SER A 89 6.06 6.56 -4.45
N THR A 90 5.78 7.57 -5.28
CA THR A 90 6.81 8.45 -5.85
C THR A 90 7.43 9.37 -4.79
N TYR A 91 6.63 9.87 -3.84
CA TYR A 91 7.14 10.63 -2.69
C TYR A 91 8.10 9.79 -1.83
N CYS A 92 7.74 8.54 -1.56
CA CYS A 92 8.61 7.61 -0.83
C CYS A 92 9.91 7.34 -1.59
N LEU A 93 9.85 7.19 -2.92
CA LEU A 93 11.04 6.99 -3.75
C LEU A 93 11.98 8.20 -3.72
N LYS A 94 11.45 9.43 -3.79
CA LYS A 94 12.28 10.65 -3.80
C LYS A 94 13.05 10.85 -2.48
N ASN A 95 12.46 10.44 -1.36
CA ASN A 95 13.09 10.55 -0.04
C ASN A 95 13.95 9.33 0.32
N TYR A 96 13.99 8.30 -0.53
CA TYR A 96 14.78 7.10 -0.29
C TYR A 96 16.25 7.35 -0.60
N ASN A 97 17.13 7.14 0.39
CA ASN A 97 18.57 7.24 0.17
C ASN A 97 19.09 6.00 -0.59
N LEU A 98 19.15 6.09 -1.91
CA LEU A 98 19.55 5.01 -2.82
C LEU A 98 21.06 4.68 -2.73
N THR A 99 21.85 5.49 -2.03
CA THR A 99 23.32 5.38 -1.98
C THR A 99 23.81 4.50 -0.82
N GLY A 100 22.95 4.11 0.11
CA GLY A 100 23.30 3.20 1.21
C GLY A 100 23.54 1.77 0.72
N LYS A 101 24.56 1.08 1.25
CA LYS A 101 24.75 -0.36 1.05
C LYS A 101 24.22 -1.10 2.28
N MET A 102 23.44 -2.17 2.10
CA MET A 102 22.75 -2.87 3.18
C MET A 102 23.16 -4.35 3.21
N ILE A 103 23.37 -4.90 4.41
CA ILE A 103 23.76 -6.32 4.63
C ILE A 103 22.56 -7.25 4.38
N TYR A 104 21.34 -6.73 4.57
CA TYR A 104 20.08 -7.44 4.35
C TYR A 104 19.13 -6.51 3.59
N CYS A 105 18.20 -7.06 2.81
CA CYS A 105 17.01 -6.32 2.37
C CYS A 105 16.07 -6.09 3.56
N ALA A 106 16.57 -5.40 4.59
CA ALA A 106 15.78 -4.96 5.72
C ALA A 106 14.80 -3.89 5.25
N ALA A 107 13.61 -3.93 5.83
CA ALA A 107 12.52 -2.99 5.56
C ALA A 107 12.89 -1.52 5.75
N THR A 108 13.98 -1.25 6.46
CA THR A 108 14.19 -0.02 7.21
C THR A 108 15.68 0.23 7.38
N THR A 109 16.22 1.21 6.65
CA THR A 109 17.47 1.93 6.99
C THR A 109 17.18 2.87 8.16
N ASN A 110 18.17 3.18 9.01
CA ASN A 110 17.98 4.16 10.11
C ASN A 110 17.40 5.51 9.62
N ASN A 111 17.73 5.91 8.39
CA ASN A 111 17.26 7.18 7.82
C ASN A 111 15.85 7.13 7.20
N THR A 112 15.39 5.95 6.75
CA THR A 112 14.08 5.78 6.09
C THR A 112 13.07 5.03 6.95
N LEU A 113 13.50 4.49 8.11
CA LEU A 113 12.66 3.84 9.10
C LEU A 113 11.49 4.73 9.50
N ARG A 114 11.76 6.01 9.77
CA ARG A 114 10.74 6.94 10.27
C ARG A 114 9.63 7.17 9.25
N GLU A 115 10.00 7.40 7.99
CA GLU A 115 9.04 7.67 6.91
C GLU A 115 8.20 6.43 6.59
N ILE A 116 8.82 5.25 6.45
CA ILE A 116 8.09 4.01 6.14
C ILE A 116 7.18 3.61 7.30
N SER A 117 7.65 3.71 8.54
CA SER A 117 6.83 3.45 9.72
C SER A 117 5.68 4.45 9.84
N LEU A 118 5.91 5.74 9.58
CA LEU A 118 4.87 6.76 9.60
C LEU A 118 3.77 6.45 8.57
N VAL A 119 4.15 6.11 7.34
CA VAL A 119 3.19 5.69 6.31
C VAL A 119 2.44 4.42 6.75
N GLY A 120 3.15 3.41 7.26
CA GLY A 120 2.54 2.19 7.77
C GLY A 120 1.51 2.44 8.88
N TYR A 121 1.86 3.23 9.90
CA TYR A 121 0.94 3.62 10.97
C TYR A 121 -0.25 4.41 10.43
N SER A 122 -0.02 5.34 9.49
CA SER A 122 -1.10 6.11 8.88
C SER A 122 -2.08 5.23 8.09
N SER A 123 -1.59 4.21 7.37
CA SER A 123 -2.44 3.25 6.66
C SER A 123 -3.31 2.44 7.62
N VAL A 124 -2.75 1.99 8.76
CA VAL A 124 -3.52 1.24 9.77
C VAL A 124 -4.61 2.10 10.40
N VAL A 125 -4.30 3.36 10.72
CA VAL A 125 -5.29 4.32 11.25
C VAL A 125 -6.40 4.58 10.22
N LEU A 126 -6.05 4.72 8.94
CA LEU A 126 -7.01 4.94 7.86
C LEU A 126 -7.95 3.73 7.68
N GLU A 127 -7.43 2.51 7.77
CA GLU A 127 -8.24 1.28 7.73
C GLU A 127 -9.18 1.18 8.93
N ALA A 128 -8.69 1.47 10.14
CA ALA A 128 -9.54 1.51 11.33
C ALA A 128 -10.68 2.52 11.19
N PHE A 129 -10.38 3.71 10.67
CA PHE A 129 -11.38 4.73 10.37
C PHE A 129 -12.39 4.26 9.32
N THR A 130 -11.93 3.58 8.28
CA THR A 130 -12.78 3.01 7.22
C THR A 130 -13.76 1.97 7.76
N ILE A 131 -13.31 1.11 8.67
CA ILE A 131 -14.18 0.13 9.37
C ILE A 131 -15.24 0.84 10.22
N ILE A 132 -14.86 1.88 10.96
CA ILE A 132 -15.80 2.66 11.78
C ILE A 132 -16.87 3.33 10.90
N LEU A 133 -16.47 3.95 9.79
CA LEU A 133 -17.39 4.55 8.85
C LEU A 133 -18.33 3.50 8.23
N PHE A 134 -17.79 2.35 7.84
CA PHE A 134 -18.58 1.25 7.31
C PHE A 134 -19.64 0.78 8.31
N TRP A 135 -19.26 0.58 9.57
CA TRP A 135 -20.18 0.22 10.64
C TRP A 135 -21.28 1.27 10.84
N HIS A 136 -20.92 2.55 10.81
CA HIS A 136 -21.87 3.65 10.94
C HIS A 136 -22.88 3.68 9.78
N ILE A 137 -22.40 3.54 8.54
CA ILE A 137 -23.25 3.48 7.34
C ILE A 137 -24.15 2.25 7.38
N TYR A 138 -23.63 1.10 7.78
CA TYR A 138 -24.40 -0.13 7.93
C TYR A 138 -25.54 0.04 8.93
N ARG A 139 -25.28 0.66 10.09
CA ARG A 139 -26.34 0.98 11.07
C ARG A 139 -27.39 1.96 10.53
N LEU A 140 -26.97 2.98 9.79
CA LEU A 140 -27.92 3.90 9.13
C LEU A 140 -28.79 3.17 8.11
N SER A 141 -28.20 2.25 7.34
CA SER A 141 -28.93 1.43 6.38
C SER A 141 -29.96 0.53 7.05
N LEU A 142 -29.68 -0.01 8.24
CA LEU A 142 -30.63 -0.80 9.00
C LEU A 142 -31.78 0.06 9.56
N LYS A 143 -31.51 1.29 9.99
CA LYS A 143 -32.55 2.19 10.53
C LYS A 143 -33.50 2.74 9.46
N LYS A 144 -33.04 2.82 8.20
CA LYS A 144 -33.81 3.36 7.07
C LYS A 144 -34.69 2.30 6.38
N ARG A 145 -34.49 1.02 6.68
CA ARG A 145 -35.28 -0.11 6.20
C ARG A 145 -36.39 -0.43 7.21
#